data_AF-A0A949V2C7-F1
#
_entry.id   AF-A0A949V2C7-F1
#
_cell.length_a   1.000
_cell.length_b   1.000
_cell.length_c   1.000
_cell.angle_alpha   90.00
_cell.angle_beta   90.00
_cell.angle_gamma   90.00
#
_symmetry.space_group_name_H-M   'P 1'
#
loop_
_entity.id
_entity.type
_entity.pdbx_description
1 polymer ?
#
loop_
_entity_poly.entity_id
_entity_poly.type
_entity_poly.pdbx_seq_one_letter_code
_entity_poly.pdbx_strand_id
1 'polypeptide(L)'
;MLWLEQGLYVKIVQLEEGPRPLPLRSGFSTGNAYRVLGCFNPSESADAYYILSNDRDEIWFICNRHVRTVCLNAGNIEFRYVMTEHQESMNS
;
A
#
# COMPACT_ATOMS: atom_id res chain seq x y z
N MET A 1 11.78 16.92 -3.95
CA MET A 1 12.17 16.33 -2.66
C MET A 1 11.09 15.34 -2.28
N LEU A 2 11.39 14.04 -2.31
CA LEU A 2 10.46 13.00 -1.86
C LEU A 2 10.89 12.61 -0.44
N TRP A 3 10.23 13.22 0.55
CA TRP A 3 10.26 12.72 1.91
C TRP A 3 9.04 11.82 2.08
N LEU A 4 9.25 10.57 2.48
CA LEU A 4 8.18 9.65 2.81
C LEU A 4 8.13 9.50 4.32
N GLU A 5 6.93 9.65 4.88
CA GLU A 5 6.69 9.46 6.30
C GLU A 5 7.10 8.05 6.74
N GLN A 6 7.81 7.96 7.87
CA GLN A 6 8.33 6.67 8.34
C GLN A 6 7.23 5.85 9.00
N GLY A 7 7.19 4.55 8.67
CA GLY A 7 6.21 3.64 9.25
C GLY A 7 4.80 3.81 8.68
N LEU A 8 4.65 4.37 7.48
CA LEU A 8 3.36 4.40 6.80
C LEU A 8 2.91 2.98 6.43
N TYR A 9 1.71 2.62 6.87
CA TYR A 9 1.00 1.42 6.42
C TYR A 9 -0.22 1.80 5.58
N VAL A 10 -0.46 1.04 4.51
CA VAL A 10 -1.57 1.23 3.58
C VAL A 10 -2.35 -0.07 3.37
N LYS A 11 -3.63 0.04 3.03
CA LYS A 11 -4.47 -1.10 2.61
C LYS A 11 -4.72 -1.06 1.12
N ILE A 12 -4.98 -2.22 0.53
CA ILE A 12 -5.34 -2.34 -0.89
C ILE A 12 -6.82 -2.05 -1.09
N VAL A 13 -7.10 -1.11 -1.99
CA VAL A 13 -8.43 -0.85 -2.57
C VAL A 13 -8.26 -0.90 -4.08
N GLN A 14 -8.38 -2.12 -4.64
CA GLN A 14 -8.25 -2.31 -6.07
C GLN A 14 -9.42 -1.65 -6.81
N LEU A 15 -9.10 -0.81 -7.79
CA LEU A 15 -10.06 -0.28 -8.75
C LEU A 15 -10.18 -1.28 -9.88
N GLU A 16 -11.42 -1.59 -10.30
CA GLU A 16 -11.68 -2.60 -11.32
C GLU A 16 -11.06 -2.23 -12.68
N GLU A 17 -11.16 -0.96 -13.08
CA GLU A 17 -10.52 -0.39 -14.27
C GLU A 17 -9.27 0.45 -13.94
N GLY A 18 -8.55 0.07 -12.88
CA GLY A 18 -7.36 0.79 -12.44
C GLY A 18 -6.08 0.51 -13.23
N PRO A 19 -5.02 1.30 -12.97
CA PRO A 19 -3.70 1.10 -13.58
C PRO A 19 -3.11 -0.26 -13.21
N ARG A 20 -2.46 -0.92 -14.17
CA ARG A 20 -1.77 -2.20 -13.92
C ARG A 20 -0.49 -1.97 -13.11
N PRO A 21 -0.09 -2.90 -12.24
CA PRO A 21 -0.72 -4.20 -11.95
C PRO A 21 -1.97 -4.09 -11.04
N LEU A 22 -2.88 -5.07 -11.16
CA LEU A 22 -4.05 -5.19 -10.29
C LEU A 22 -3.64 -5.93 -9.00
N PRO A 23 -3.56 -5.27 -7.82
CA PRO A 23 -2.88 -5.83 -6.66
C PRO A 23 -3.47 -7.14 -6.14
N LEU A 24 -4.81 -7.28 -6.15
CA LEU A 24 -5.48 -8.50 -5.67
C LEU A 24 -5.22 -9.71 -6.57
N ARG A 25 -4.83 -9.49 -7.83
CA ARG A 25 -4.37 -10.56 -8.74
C ARG A 25 -2.86 -10.81 -8.62
N SER A 26 -2.14 -9.93 -7.95
CA SER A 26 -0.68 -9.92 -7.78
C SER A 26 -0.27 -10.24 -6.34
N GLY A 27 -1.04 -11.05 -5.62
CA GLY A 27 -0.65 -11.59 -4.31
C GLY A 27 -0.87 -10.63 -3.13
N PHE A 28 -1.68 -9.58 -3.28
CA PHE A 28 -2.16 -8.79 -2.16
C PHE A 28 -3.57 -9.21 -1.72
N SER A 29 -3.93 -8.86 -0.49
CA SER A 29 -5.24 -9.09 0.11
C SER A 29 -5.79 -7.81 0.73
N THR A 30 -7.11 -7.75 0.92
CA THR A 30 -7.80 -6.61 1.51
C THR A 30 -7.71 -6.57 3.04
N GLY A 31 -7.42 -7.72 3.67
CA GLY A 31 -7.35 -7.85 5.13
C GLY A 31 -6.01 -7.48 5.76
N ASN A 32 -5.01 -7.11 4.94
CA ASN A 32 -3.68 -6.76 5.42
C ASN A 32 -3.40 -5.26 5.25
N ALA A 33 -2.72 -4.70 6.25
CA ALA A 33 -2.04 -3.42 6.14
C ALA A 33 -0.59 -3.67 5.71
N TYR A 34 -0.11 -2.99 4.68
CA TYR A 34 1.20 -3.15 4.07
C TYR A 34 2.07 -1.95 4.36
N ARG A 35 3.30 -2.20 4.81
CA ARG A 35 4.31 -1.16 5.03
C ARG A 35 4.78 -0.59 3.71
N VAL A 36 4.77 0.73 3.61
CA VAL A 36 5.36 1.43 2.46
C VAL A 36 6.88 1.45 2.62
N LEU A 37 7.58 0.83 1.68
CA LEU A 37 9.05 0.76 1.65
C LEU A 37 9.66 1.95 0.93
N GLY A 38 8.90 2.55 0.03
CA GLY A 38 9.32 3.70 -0.75
C GLY A 38 8.20 4.19 -1.66
N CYS A 39 8.47 5.31 -2.34
CA CYS A 39 7.59 5.88 -3.34
C CYS A 39 8.42 6.28 -4.55
N PHE A 40 7.96 5.88 -5.74
CA PHE A 40 8.51 6.26 -7.02
C PHE A 40 7.47 7.06 -7.78
N ASN A 41 7.86 8.20 -8.35
CA ASN A 41 7.00 8.97 -9.25
C ASN A 41 7.73 9.08 -10.60
N PRO A 42 7.23 8.45 -11.69
CA PRO A 42 7.77 8.66 -13.01
C PRO A 42 7.39 10.06 -13.49
N SER A 43 8.39 10.84 -13.90
CA SER A 43 8.40 12.28 -14.17
C SER A 43 7.30 12.83 -15.10
N GLU A 44 6.52 11.97 -15.73
CA GLU A 44 5.53 12.30 -16.76
C GLU A 44 4.08 11.93 -16.37
N SER A 45 3.85 11.42 -15.15
CA SER A 45 2.51 11.06 -14.68
C SER A 45 2.16 11.74 -13.35
N ALA A 46 0.88 12.02 -13.14
CA ALA A 46 0.36 12.44 -11.83
C ALA A 46 0.32 11.29 -10.81
N ASP A 47 0.65 10.07 -11.23
CA ASP A 47 0.59 8.89 -10.38
C ASP A 47 1.90 8.68 -9.63
N ALA A 48 1.75 8.26 -8.38
CA ALA A 48 2.86 7.81 -7.56
C ALA A 48 2.74 6.29 -7.38
N TYR A 49 3.85 5.59 -7.34
CA TYR A 49 3.91 4.14 -7.14
C TYR A 49 4.54 3.87 -5.79
N TYR A 50 3.79 3.22 -4.91
CA TYR A 50 4.28 2.76 -3.63
C TYR A 50 4.96 1.40 -3.78
N ILE A 51 6.13 1.28 -3.17
CA ILE A 51 6.89 0.04 -3.14
C ILE A 51 6.42 -0.76 -1.93
N LEU A 52 5.81 -1.92 -2.18
CA LEU A 52 5.21 -2.79 -1.17
C LEU A 52 5.73 -4.21 -1.31
N SER A 53 5.74 -4.95 -0.19
CA SER A 53 5.95 -6.41 -0.18
C SER A 53 4.60 -7.11 -0.02
N ASN A 54 4.21 -7.93 -0.99
CA ASN A 54 2.91 -8.61 -1.02
C ASN A 54 2.86 -9.84 -0.10
N ASP A 55 1.76 -10.59 -0.10
CA ASP A 55 1.59 -11.77 0.77
C ASP A 55 2.51 -12.95 0.42
N ARG A 56 3.19 -12.89 -0.73
CA ARG A 56 4.16 -13.88 -1.24
C ARG A 56 5.61 -13.43 -1.12
N ASP A 57 5.87 -12.36 -0.37
CA ASP A 57 7.19 -11.74 -0.19
C ASP A 57 7.82 -11.18 -1.47
N GLU A 58 7.01 -10.87 -2.48
CA GLU A 58 7.43 -10.22 -3.72
C GLU A 58 7.37 -8.70 -3.58
N ILE A 59 8.31 -7.98 -4.20
CA ILE A 59 8.31 -6.52 -4.24
C ILE A 59 7.54 -6.01 -5.46
N TRP A 60 6.60 -5.10 -5.23
CA TRP A 60 5.73 -4.53 -6.25
C TRP A 60 5.64 -3.02 -6.17
N PHE A 61 5.44 -2.41 -7.34
CA PHE A 61 5.16 -0.99 -7.50
C PHE A 61 3.66 -0.82 -7.72
N ILE A 62 2.95 -0.42 -6.67
CA ILE A 62 1.50 -0.29 -6.70
C ILE A 62 1.12 1.18 -6.82
N CYS A 63 0.38 1.51 -7.87
CA CYS A 63 -0.12 2.87 -8.07
C CYS A 63 -0.93 3.37 -6.86
N ASN A 64 -0.72 4.63 -6.48
CA ASN A 64 -1.36 5.31 -5.35
C ASN A 64 -2.90 5.23 -5.41
N ARG A 65 -3.48 5.13 -6.61
CA ARG A 65 -4.93 4.98 -6.79
C ARG A 65 -5.48 3.70 -6.13
N HIS A 66 -4.65 2.66 -6.04
CA HIS A 66 -5.00 1.36 -5.48
C HIS A 66 -4.80 1.23 -3.96
N VAL A 67 -4.36 2.28 -3.27
CA VAL A 67 -4.06 2.19 -1.83
C VAL A 67 -4.81 3.25 -1.03
N ARG A 68 -5.06 2.95 0.24
CA ARG A 68 -5.57 3.91 1.23
C ARG A 68 -4.72 3.83 2.49
N THR A 69 -4.57 4.93 3.20
CA THR A 69 -3.81 4.96 4.46
C THR A 69 -4.50 4.09 5.53
N VAL A 70 -3.69 3.48 6.40
CA VAL A 70 -4.17 2.76 7.59
C VAL A 70 -3.68 3.48 8.84
N CYS A 71 -2.36 3.59 9.01
CA CYS A 71 -1.75 4.27 10.17
C CYS A 71 -0.29 4.66 9.90
N LEU A 72 0.28 5.39 10.84
CA LEU A 72 1.72 5.54 11.01
C LEU A 72 2.17 4.72 12.22
N ASN A 73 3.08 3.77 12.00
CA ASN A 73 3.64 2.92 13.05
C ASN A 73 5.14 2.72 12.82
N ALA A 74 5.93 3.73 13.17
CA ALA A 74 7.38 3.74 12.97
C ALA A 74 8.13 2.71 13.82
N GLY A 75 7.55 2.26 14.95
CA GLY A 75 8.13 1.24 15.82
C GLY A 75 7.97 -0.19 15.30
N ASN A 76 7.11 -0.42 14.30
CA ASN A 76 6.88 -1.73 13.73
C ASN A 76 7.81 -1.99 12.53
N ILE A 77 8.46 -3.15 12.53
CA ILE A 77 9.38 -3.57 11.48
C ILE A 77 8.77 -4.50 10.44
N GLU A 78 7.59 -5.06 10.71
CA GLU A 78 6.91 -6.02 9.84
C GLU A 78 6.58 -5.42 8.46
N PHE A 79 6.62 -6.24 7.42
CA PHE A 79 6.21 -5.78 6.08
C PHE A 79 4.70 -5.60 5.97
N ARG A 80 3.94 -6.35 6.76
CA ARG A 80 2.48 -6.35 6.75
C ARG A 80 1.94 -6.95 8.04
N TYR A 81 0.71 -6.60 8.38
CA TYR A 81 -0.04 -7.22 9.47
C TYR A 81 -1.53 -7.29 9.14
N VAL A 82 -2.23 -8.26 9.74
CA VAL A 82 -3.68 -8.42 9.59
C VAL A 82 -4.39 -7.26 10.28
N MET A 83 -5.28 -6.59 9.55
CA MET A 83 -6.13 -5.53 10.09
C MET A 83 -7.25 -6.13 10.94
N THR A 84 -7.55 -5.49 12.07
CA THR A 84 -8.72 -5.85 12.90
C THR A 84 -9.89 -4.92 12.58
N GLU A 85 -11.13 -5.38 12.80
CA GLU A 85 -12.38 -4.67 12.41
C GLU A 85 -12.42 -3.19 12.82
N HIS A 86 -11.79 -2.81 13.94
CA HIS A 86 -11.73 -1.41 14.41
C HIS A 86 -10.95 -0.46 13.49
N GLN A 87 -10.08 -0.97 12.62
CA GLN A 87 -9.34 -0.19 11.63
C GLN A 87 -10.08 -0.09 10.27
N GLU A 88 -11.13 -0.88 10.07
CA GLU A 88 -11.96 -0.82 8.87
C GLU A 88 -12.99 0.33 8.95
N SER A 89 -13.59 0.54 10.13
CA SER A 89 -14.68 1.51 10.35
C SER A 89 -14.24 2.97 10.51
N MET A 90 -12.97 3.24 10.83
CA MET A 90 -12.46 4.62 10.99
C MET A 90 -12.26 5.38 9.67
N ASN A 91 -12.37 4.71 8.52
CA ASN A 91 -12.09 5.27 7.20
C ASN A 91 -13.24 5.03 6.19
N SER A 92 -14.48 4.86 6.67
CA SER A 92 -15.70 4.77 5.87
C SER A 92 -16.33 6.14 5.63
#